data_AF-A0A2S2GG04-F1
#
_entry.id   AF-A0A2S2GG04-F1
#
_cell.length_a   1.000
_cell.length_b   1.000
_cell.length_c   1.000
_cell.angle_alpha   90.00
_cell.angle_beta   90.00
_cell.angle_gamma   90.00
#
_symmetry.space_group_name_H-M   'P 1'
#
loop_
_entity.id
_entity.type
_entity.pdbx_description
1 polymer ?
#
loop_
_entity_poly.entity_id
_entity_poly.type
_entity_poly.pdbx_seq_one_letter_code
_entity_poly.pdbx_strand_id
1 'polypeptide(L)' 'MAAALTYVGPSRPDPATGQTYVRALATPEQVVELFNWGSGAADQLNAVHRERARLALPHAPRQPITPVTDEDSA' A
#
# COMPACT_ATOMS: atom_id res chain seq x y z
N MET A 1 -3.21 -1.53 18.50
CA MET A 1 -4.51 -1.16 17.89
C MET A 1 -4.29 -1.02 16.40
N ALA A 2 -5.16 -1.63 15.58
CA ALA A 2 -5.25 -1.33 14.15
C ALA A 2 -6.50 -0.44 13.97
N ALA A 3 -6.35 0.68 13.27
CA ALA A 3 -7.46 1.59 12.96
C ALA A 3 -7.66 1.61 11.45
N ALA A 4 -8.91 1.75 11.01
CA ALA A 4 -9.19 1.96 9.60
C ALA A 4 -8.56 3.29 9.15
N LEU A 5 -7.80 3.26 8.08
CA LEU A 5 -7.36 4.47 7.38
C LEU A 5 -8.57 4.97 6.59
N THR A 6 -9.32 5.92 7.16
CA THR A 6 -10.53 6.47 6.53
C THR A 6 -10.24 7.63 5.59
N TYR A 7 -9.05 8.25 5.69
CA TYR A 7 -8.67 9.39 4.86
C TYR A 7 -7.15 9.48 4.69
N VAL A 8 -6.69 9.75 3.46
CA VAL A 8 -5.27 9.90 3.11
C VAL A 8 -4.92 11.32 2.63
N GLY A 9 -5.91 12.21 2.52
CA GLY A 9 -5.68 13.56 2.00
C GLY A 9 -5.57 13.61 0.48
N PRO A 10 -5.66 14.81 -0.13
CA PRO A 10 -5.51 14.95 -1.58
C PRO A 10 -4.08 14.62 -2.03
N SER A 11 -3.94 14.28 -3.30
CA SER A 11 -2.65 14.15 -3.97
C SER A 11 -1.97 15.52 -4.03
N ARG A 12 -0.67 15.56 -3.70
CA ARG A 12 0.13 16.78 -3.71
C ARG A 12 1.39 16.55 -4.55
N PRO A 13 1.90 17.58 -5.24
CA PRO A 13 3.16 17.47 -5.96
C PRO A 13 4.29 17.06 -5.03
N ASP A 14 5.12 16.12 -5.49
CA ASP A 14 6.36 15.78 -4.80
C ASP A 14 7.29 17.00 -4.80
N PRO A 15 7.73 17.49 -3.63
CA PRO A 15 8.57 18.68 -3.54
C PRO A 15 9.93 18.54 -4.24
N ALA A 16 10.43 17.31 -4.45
CA ALA A 16 11.71 17.09 -5.13
C ALA A 16 11.60 17.18 -6.66
N THR A 17 10.47 16.73 -7.23
CA THR A 17 10.30 16.59 -8.70
C THR A 17 9.22 17.49 -9.29
N GLY A 18 8.37 18.09 -8.46
CA GLY A 18 7.17 18.83 -8.88
C GLY A 18 6.07 17.96 -9.48
N GLN A 19 6.25 16.63 -9.55
CA GLN A 19 5.31 15.71 -10.18
C GLN A 19 4.20 15.32 -9.21
N THR A 20 2.96 15.24 -9.71
CA THR A 20 1.86 14.63 -8.96
C THR A 20 1.78 13.17 -9.35
N TYR A 21 2.08 12.28 -8.41
CA TYR A 21 2.05 10.83 -8.64
C TYR A 21 0.64 10.26 -8.47
N VAL A 22 0.30 9.28 -9.32
CA VAL A 22 -0.91 8.48 -9.17
C VAL A 22 -0.78 7.60 -7.93
N ARG A 23 -1.84 7.55 -7.12
CA ARG A 23 -1.97 6.62 -5.99
C ARG A 23 -2.75 5.39 -6.41
N ALA A 24 -2.40 4.24 -5.87
CA ALA A 24 -3.11 3.00 -6.15
C ALA A 24 -3.15 2.11 -4.91
N LEU A 25 -4.21 1.30 -4.80
CA LEU A 25 -4.29 0.25 -3.79
C LEU A 25 -3.65 -1.03 -4.34
N ALA A 26 -2.71 -1.57 -3.58
CA ALA A 26 -2.06 -2.84 -3.86
C ALA A 26 -1.83 -3.60 -2.56
N THR A 27 -1.89 -4.94 -2.62
CA THR A 27 -1.47 -5.79 -1.50
C THR A 27 0.04 -5.72 -1.30
N PRO A 28 0.56 -5.94 -0.08
CA PRO A 28 2.01 -6.02 0.17
C PRO A 28 2.74 -6.98 -0.77
N GLU A 29 2.12 -8.11 -1.10
CA GLU A 29 2.60 -9.10 -2.06
C GLU A 29 2.74 -8.49 -3.47
N GLN A 30 1.70 -7.77 -3.94
CA GLN A 30 1.74 -7.09 -5.23
C GLN A 30 2.78 -5.97 -5.28
N VAL A 31 3.00 -5.25 -4.18
CA VAL A 31 4.02 -4.20 -4.12
C VAL A 31 5.42 -4.80 -4.33
N VAL A 32 5.71 -5.94 -3.69
CA VAL A 32 6.99 -6.64 -3.91
C VAL A 32 7.16 -7.16 -5.34
N GLU A 33 6.08 -7.57 -5.99
CA GLU A 33 6.12 -8.00 -7.40
C GLU A 33 6.30 -6.84 -8.39
N LEU A 34 5.64 -5.70 -8.12
CA LEU A 34 5.69 -4.51 -8.98
C LEU A 34 7.03 -3.80 -8.90
N PHE A 35 7.57 -3.71 -7.69
CA PHE A 35 8.76 -2.95 -7.41
C PHE A 35 9.91 -3.90 -7.12
N ASN A 36 10.98 -3.79 -7.91
CA ASN A 36 12.22 -4.53 -7.69
C ASN A 36 13.00 -3.97 -6.48
N TRP A 37 12.40 -4.05 -5.28
CA TRP A 37 12.94 -3.54 -4.01
C TRP A 37 14.15 -4.33 -3.50
N GLY A 38 14.59 -5.35 -4.25
CA GLY A 38 15.80 -6.12 -3.96
C GLY A 38 15.66 -7.04 -2.76
N SER A 39 16.80 -7.44 -2.19
CA SER A 39 16.89 -8.49 -1.18
C SER A 39 16.09 -8.21 0.11
N GLY A 40 15.87 -6.94 0.45
CA GLY A 40 15.10 -6.56 1.64
C GLY A 40 13.58 -6.77 1.49
N ALA A 41 13.07 -6.99 0.27
CA ALA A 41 11.64 -7.11 0.02
C ALA A 41 11.03 -8.35 0.71
N ALA A 42 11.77 -9.47 0.72
CA ALA A 42 11.33 -10.71 1.37
C ALA A 42 11.18 -10.54 2.89
N ASP A 43 12.13 -9.87 3.53
CA ASP A 43 12.10 -9.63 4.98
C ASP A 43 10.94 -8.70 5.38
N GLN A 44 10.68 -7.66 4.59
CA GLN A 44 9.52 -6.79 4.80
C GLN A 44 8.20 -7.54 4.63
N LEU A 45 8.09 -8.38 3.60
CA LEU A 45 6.88 -9.18 3.37
C LEU A 45 6.64 -10.19 4.51
N ASN A 46 7.70 -10.84 4.99
CA ASN A 46 7.64 -11.73 6.16
C ASN A 46 7.18 -11.00 7.42
N ALA A 47 7.66 -9.77 7.65
CA ALA A 47 7.22 -8.95 8.77
C ALA A 47 5.72 -8.62 8.67
N VAL A 48 5.22 -8.27 7.49
CA VAL A 48 3.79 -8.04 7.24
C VAL A 48 2.96 -9.28 7.54
N HIS A 49 3.38 -10.45 7.07
CA HIS A 49 2.66 -11.71 7.33
C HIS A 49 2.59 -12.05 8.81
N ARG A 50 3.70 -11.87 9.54
CA ARG A 50 3.75 -12.06 11.00
C ARG A 50 2.78 -11.13 11.72
N GLU A 51 2.78 -9.84 11.37
CA GLU A 51 1.89 -8.87 12.01
C GLU A 51 0.42 -9.10 11.65
N ARG A 52 0.12 -9.49 10.41
CA ARG A 52 -1.24 -9.89 9.99
C ARG A 52 -1.76 -11.02 10.88
N ALA A 53 -0.95 -12.06 11.08
CA ALA A 53 -1.30 -13.19 11.95
C ALA A 53 -1.49 -12.75 13.42
N ARG A 54 -0.56 -11.95 13.95
CA ARG A 54 -0.63 -11.43 15.32
C ARG A 54 -1.89 -10.59 15.58
N LEU A 55 -2.34 -9.85 14.57
CA LEU A 55 -3.52 -8.99 14.64
C LEU A 55 -4.81 -9.69 14.20
N ALA A 56 -4.77 -10.99 13.85
CA ALA A 56 -5.90 -11.74 13.32
C ALA A 56 -6.60 -11.06 12.13
N LEU A 57 -5.83 -10.37 11.28
CA LEU A 57 -6.36 -9.68 10.10
C LEU A 57 -6.56 -10.68 8.94
N PRO A 58 -7.65 -10.57 8.17
CA PRO A 58 -7.84 -11.41 6.99
C PRO A 58 -6.77 -11.12 5.93
N HIS A 59 -6.52 -12.08 5.05
CA HIS A 59 -5.79 -11.80 3.81
C HIS A 59 -6.66 -10.92 2.91
N ALA A 60 -6.06 -9.84 2.39
CA ALA A 60 -6.70 -9.08 1.33
C ALA A 60 -6.74 -9.98 0.08
N PRO A 61 -7.91 -10.22 -0.53
CA PRO A 61 -7.97 -10.98 -1.76
C PRO A 61 -7.18 -10.24 -2.84
N ARG A 62 -6.49 -11.01 -3.68
CA ARG A 62 -5.74 -10.43 -4.79
C ARG A 62 -6.71 -9.83 -5.79
N GLN A 63 -6.57 -8.53 -6.04
CA GLN A 63 -7.40 -7.77 -6.98
C GLN A 63 -6.52 -6.96 -7.94
N PRO A 64 -7.00 -6.58 -9.13
CA PRO A 64 -6.27 -5.66 -10.00
C PRO A 64 -5.89 -4.36 -9.27
N ILE A 65 -4.70 -3.84 -9.56
CA ILE A 65 -4.23 -2.58 -9.00
C ILE A 65 -5.17 -1.48 -9.50
N THR A 66 -5.83 -0.82 -8.55
CA THR A 66 -6.86 0.18 -8.86
C THR A 66 -6.34 1.55 -8.43
N PRO A 67 -6.33 2.55 -9.34
CA PRO A 67 -6.02 3.92 -8.97
C PRO A 67 -6.99 4.40 -7.89
N VAL A 68 -6.47 5.15 -6.92
CA VAL A 68 -7.30 5.85 -5.94
C VAL A 68 -7.50 7.25 -6.47
N THR A 69 -8.74 7.64 -6.71
CA THR A 69 -9.05 9.04 -7.02
C THR A 69 -9.09 9.84 -5.73
N ASP A 70 -8.77 11.13 -5.78
CA ASP A 70 -8.89 12.00 -4.60
C ASP A 70 -10.36 12.11 -4.10
N GLU A 71 -11.33 11.73 -4.94
CA GLU A 71 -12.76 11.66 -4.61
C GLU A 71 -13.15 10.41 -3.81
N ASP A 72 -12.41 9.30 -3.95
CA ASP A 72 -12.68 8.03 -3.26
C ASP A 72 -12.26 8.04 -1.78
N SER A 73 -11.69 9.14 -1.29
CA SER A 73 -11.20 9.29 0.08
C SER A 73 -12.19 10.00 1.02
N ALA A 74 -13.39 10.37 0.57
CA ALA A 74 -14.37 11.11 1.37
C ALA A 74 -15.21 10.23 2.32
#